data_AF-A0A9W4SBL4-F1
#
_entry.id   AF-A0A9W4SBL4-F1
#
_cell.length_a   1.000
_cell.length_b   1.000
_cell.length_c   1.000
_cell.angle_alpha   90.00
_cell.angle_beta   90.00
_cell.angle_gamma   90.00
#
_symmetry.space_group_name_H-M   'P 1'
#
loop_
_entity.id
_entity.type
_entity.pdbx_description
1 polymer ?
#
loop_
_entity_poly.entity_id
_entity_poly.type
_entity_poly.pdbx_seq_one_letter_code
_entity_poly.pdbx_strand_id
1 'polypeptide(L)'
;MLKLLHVPPPSAEEGGSGKKEKARKALEFFDGGLEIYPSSKIRHFEAIFRKTGIPFTEMLFFDDESRNRDTESLGVTMHLVRDGTSWAEIEKGVAEWRKRRGYTG
;
A
#
# COMPACT_ATOMS: atom_id res chain seq x y z
N MET A 1 -13.52 -7.73 -2.15
CA MET A 1 -13.63 -6.58 -3.07
C MET A 1 -12.52 -6.52 -4.13
N LEU A 2 -11.22 -6.72 -3.83
CA LEU A 2 -10.14 -6.57 -4.85
C LEU A 2 -10.10 -7.65 -5.97
N LYS A 3 -10.75 -8.81 -5.80
CA LYS A 3 -10.79 -9.87 -6.83
C LYS A 3 -11.63 -9.52 -8.06
N LEU A 4 -12.48 -8.50 -7.95
CA LEU A 4 -13.41 -8.08 -9.00
C LEU A 4 -12.92 -6.85 -9.77
N LEU A 5 -11.93 -6.12 -9.23
CA LEU A 5 -11.35 -4.94 -9.88
C LEU A 5 -10.29 -5.38 -10.89
N HIS A 6 -10.42 -4.93 -12.13
CA HIS A 6 -9.45 -5.19 -13.21
C HIS A 6 -8.82 -3.87 -13.65
N VAL A 7 -7.50 -3.88 -13.82
CA VAL A 7 -6.74 -2.77 -14.38
C VAL A 7 -6.66 -2.99 -15.90
N PRO A 8 -7.13 -2.04 -16.71
CA PRO A 8 -7.02 -2.13 -18.16
C PRO A 8 -5.54 -2.07 -18.57
N PRO A 9 -5.14 -2.71 -19.68
CA PRO A 9 -3.79 -2.56 -20.19
C PRO A 9 -3.49 -1.08 -20.48
N PRO A 10 -2.22 -0.63 -20.33
CA PRO A 10 -1.82 0.69 -20.79
C PRO A 10 -2.19 0.78 -22.28
N SER A 11 -2.84 1.88 -22.66
CA SER A 11 -3.47 2.08 -23.96
C SER A 11 -2.64 1.49 -25.09
N ALA A 12 -3.21 0.54 -25.84
CA ALA A 12 -2.66 0.22 -27.14
C ALA A 12 -2.69 1.53 -27.94
N GLU A 13 -1.52 2.10 -28.23
CA GLU A 13 -1.44 3.19 -29.19
C GLU A 13 -2.15 2.75 -30.48
N GLU A 14 -3.03 3.61 -30.98
CA GLU A 14 -3.78 3.40 -32.21
C GLU A 14 -2.80 3.16 -33.36
N GLY A 15 -2.55 1.90 -33.72
CA GLY A 15 -1.83 1.55 -34.94
C GLY A 15 -0.90 0.33 -34.90
N GLY A 16 -0.62 -0.27 -33.75
CA GLY A 16 0.29 -1.42 -33.67
C GLY A 16 -0.43 -2.77 -33.63
N SER A 17 -0.11 -3.69 -34.54
CA SER A 17 -0.55 -5.10 -34.52
C SER A 17 0.11 -5.91 -33.38
N GLY A 18 0.04 -5.41 -32.15
CA GLY A 18 0.54 -6.06 -30.95
C GLY A 18 -0.52 -6.91 -30.27
N LYS A 19 -0.13 -8.03 -29.65
CA LYS A 19 -1.01 -8.91 -28.87
C LYS A 19 -1.87 -8.08 -27.91
N LYS A 20 -3.20 -8.24 -27.95
CA LYS A 20 -4.11 -7.67 -26.93
C LYS A 20 -3.67 -8.17 -25.55
N GLU A 21 -3.02 -7.31 -24.76
CA GLU A 21 -2.79 -7.59 -23.35
C GLU A 21 -4.15 -7.69 -22.64
N LYS A 22 -4.31 -8.73 -21.82
CA LYS A 22 -5.55 -8.96 -21.07
C LYS A 22 -5.56 -8.06 -19.83
N ALA A 23 -6.73 -7.54 -19.49
CA ALA A 23 -6.93 -6.85 -18.22
C ALA A 23 -6.52 -7.76 -17.05
N ARG A 24 -5.71 -7.22 -16.14
CA ARG A 24 -5.17 -7.97 -14.99
C ARG A 24 -5.95 -7.61 -13.74
N LYS A 25 -6.09 -8.55 -12.80
CA LYS A 25 -6.77 -8.25 -11.53
C LYS A 25 -5.93 -7.26 -10.76
N ALA A 26 -6.56 -6.25 -10.15
CA ALA A 26 -5.85 -5.27 -9.32
C ALA A 26 -5.00 -5.93 -8.23
N LEU A 27 -5.48 -7.06 -7.67
CA LEU A 27 -4.75 -7.83 -6.69
C LEU A 27 -3.37 -8.31 -7.17
N GLU A 28 -3.20 -8.61 -8.46
CA GLU A 28 -1.91 -9.02 -9.04
C GLU A 28 -0.87 -7.90 -9.08
N PHE A 29 -1.29 -6.65 -8.91
CA PHE A 29 -0.37 -5.52 -8.77
C PHE A 29 -0.01 -5.24 -7.31
N PHE A 30 -0.80 -5.77 -6.37
CA PHE A 30 -0.69 -5.49 -4.93
C PHE A 30 -0.59 -6.80 -4.13
N ASP A 31 0.10 -7.81 -4.65
CA ASP A 31 0.24 -9.14 -4.04
C ASP A 31 1.50 -9.31 -3.19
N GLY A 32 2.39 -8.33 -3.17
CA GLY A 32 3.71 -8.37 -2.53
C GLY A 32 3.75 -8.54 -1.00
N GLY A 33 2.63 -8.84 -0.33
CA GLY A 33 2.62 -9.00 1.13
C GLY A 33 1.22 -9.10 1.76
N LEU A 34 0.24 -9.69 1.08
CA LEU A 34 -1.13 -9.73 1.61
C LEU A 34 -1.21 -10.55 2.92
N GLU A 35 -1.59 -9.87 4.00
CA GLU A 35 -1.87 -10.44 5.33
C GLU A 35 -3.32 -10.13 5.72
N ILE A 36 -4.25 -11.06 5.48
CA ILE A 36 -5.69 -10.87 5.74
C ILE A 36 -6.19 -12.01 6.62
N TYR A 37 -6.12 -11.82 7.93
CA TYR A 37 -6.65 -12.73 8.94
C TYR A 37 -6.73 -12.01 10.30
N PRO A 38 -7.58 -12.48 11.24
CA PRO A 38 -7.68 -11.88 12.58
C PRO A 38 -6.35 -11.98 13.34
N SER A 39 -5.73 -10.83 13.64
CA SER A 39 -4.52 -10.71 14.47
C SER A 39 -4.23 -9.24 14.81
N SER A 40 -3.15 -8.97 15.53
CA SER A 40 -2.62 -7.61 15.66
C SER A 40 -1.94 -7.17 14.36
N LYS A 41 -1.95 -5.85 14.09
CA LYS A 41 -1.24 -5.29 12.94
C LYS A 41 0.27 -5.45 13.05
N ILE A 42 0.82 -5.49 14.27
CA ILE A 42 2.22 -5.87 14.50
C ILE A 42 2.56 -7.22 13.84
N ARG A 43 1.74 -8.26 14.05
CA ARG A 43 1.98 -9.58 13.44
C ARG A 43 1.87 -9.56 11.92
N HIS A 44 0.96 -8.76 11.38
CA HIS A 44 0.85 -8.56 9.93
C HIS A 44 2.13 -7.92 9.38
N PHE A 45 2.62 -6.84 10.01
CA PHE A 45 3.87 -6.18 9.61
C PHE A 45 5.09 -7.10 9.71
N GLU A 46 5.22 -7.89 10.78
CA GLU A 46 6.29 -8.89 10.89
C GLU A 46 6.26 -9.91 9.75
N ALA A 47 5.07 -10.36 9.34
CA ALA A 47 4.91 -11.28 8.22
C ALA A 47 5.25 -10.61 6.88
N ILE A 48 4.84 -9.36 6.67
CA ILE A 48 5.22 -8.56 5.50
C ILE A 48 6.73 -8.38 5.44
N PHE A 49 7.39 -8.05 6.56
CA PHE A 49 8.85 -7.94 6.64
C PHE A 49 9.53 -9.26 6.27
N ARG A 50 9.07 -10.40 6.82
CA ARG A 50 9.60 -11.73 6.47
C ARG A 50 9.46 -12.06 4.98
N LYS A 51 8.38 -11.61 4.32
CA LYS A 51 8.12 -11.86 2.89
C LYS A 51 8.90 -10.93 1.97
N THR A 52 9.05 -9.66 2.35
CA THR A 52 9.54 -8.59 1.46
C THR A 52 10.97 -8.18 1.75
N GLY A 53 11.45 -8.36 2.98
CA GLY A 53 12.73 -7.81 3.46
C GLY A 53 12.76 -6.29 3.59
N ILE A 54 11.64 -5.59 3.32
CA ILE A 54 11.56 -4.13 3.38
C ILE A 54 11.59 -3.69 4.84
N PRO A 55 12.52 -2.84 5.29
CA PRO A 55 12.55 -2.35 6.67
C PRO A 55 11.26 -1.64 7.07
N PHE A 56 10.84 -1.76 8.33
CA PHE A 56 9.61 -1.10 8.82
C PHE A 56 9.63 0.43 8.62
N THR A 57 10.80 1.05 8.73
CA THR A 57 11.01 2.49 8.47
C THR A 57 10.73 2.91 7.02
N GLU A 58 10.70 1.95 6.10
CA GLU A 58 10.34 2.16 4.71
C GLU A 58 8.84 2.02 4.45
N MET A 59 8.05 1.64 5.46
CA MET A 59 6.63 1.36 5.29
C MET A 59 5.75 2.55 5.73
N LEU A 60 4.75 2.84 4.90
CA LEU A 60 3.66 3.79 5.18
C LEU A 60 2.35 3.01 5.24
N PHE A 61 1.60 3.21 6.33
CA PHE A 61 0.41 2.45 6.65
C PHE A 61 -0.79 3.37 6.82
N PHE A 62 -1.85 3.12 6.05
CA PHE A 62 -3.12 3.83 6.13
C PHE A 62 -4.16 2.93 6.80
N ASP A 63 -4.77 3.40 7.89
CA ASP A 63 -5.79 2.65 8.63
C ASP A 63 -6.71 3.61 9.38
N ASP A 64 -7.98 3.25 9.55
CA ASP A 64 -9.00 4.07 10.20
C ASP A 64 -9.08 3.83 11.71
N GLU A 65 -8.44 2.79 12.21
CA GLU A 65 -8.49 2.41 13.61
C GLU A 65 -7.27 2.94 14.37
N SER A 66 -7.50 3.93 15.23
CA SER A 66 -6.44 4.64 15.94
C SER A 66 -5.57 3.75 16.84
N ARG A 67 -6.09 2.63 17.34
CA ARG A 67 -5.32 1.66 18.14
C ARG A 67 -4.16 1.02 17.37
N ASN A 68 -4.25 0.97 16.04
CA ASN A 68 -3.22 0.39 15.17
C ASN A 68 -1.98 1.29 15.04
N ARG A 69 -1.96 2.44 15.72
CA ARG A 69 -0.77 3.27 15.92
C ARG A 69 0.34 2.53 16.70
N ASP A 70 0.01 1.45 17.40
CA ASP A 70 1.00 0.56 18.02
C ASP A 70 2.09 0.06 17.03
N THR A 71 1.76 -0.05 15.75
CA THR A 71 2.70 -0.38 14.66
C THR A 71 3.85 0.62 14.51
N GLU A 72 3.69 1.87 14.97
CA GLU A 72 4.78 2.86 14.97
C GLU A 72 5.94 2.44 15.89
N SER A 73 5.70 1.56 16.87
CA SER A 73 6.77 0.97 17.70
C SER A 73 7.76 0.13 16.91
N LEU A 74 7.37 -0.38 15.73
CA LEU A 74 8.26 -1.07 14.80
C LEU A 74 9.06 -0.12 13.91
N GLY A 75 8.68 1.17 13.84
CA GLY A 75 9.24 2.16 12.92
C GLY A 75 8.38 2.44 11.69
N VAL A 76 7.21 1.78 11.56
CA VAL A 76 6.23 2.08 10.50
C VAL A 76 5.70 3.51 10.66
N THR A 77 5.47 4.22 9.55
CA THR A 77 4.70 5.48 9.59
C THR A 77 3.22 5.18 9.48
N MET A 78 2.44 5.45 10.52
CA MET A 78 0.98 5.22 10.52
C MET A 78 0.23 6.54 10.29
N HIS A 79 -0.55 6.57 9.21
CA HIS A 79 -1.44 7.66 8.84
C HIS A 79 -2.89 7.26 9.13
N LEU A 80 -3.52 7.95 10.09
CA LEU A 80 -4.90 7.70 10.50
C LEU A 80 -5.88 8.32 9.49
N VAL A 81 -6.72 7.49 8.88
CA VAL A 81 -7.69 7.92 7.86
C VAL A 81 -9.10 7.84 8.43
N ARG A 82 -9.79 8.98 8.61
CA ARG A 82 -11.13 8.99 9.25
C ARG A 82 -12.29 8.67 8.31
N ASP A 83 -12.20 9.13 7.06
CA ASP A 83 -13.31 9.09 6.09
C ASP A 83 -12.96 8.29 4.84
N GLY A 84 -12.11 7.27 5.00
CA GLY A 84 -11.60 6.46 3.90
C GLY A 84 -10.49 7.14 3.10
N THR A 85 -9.75 6.32 2.34
CA THR A 85 -8.55 6.77 1.64
C THR A 85 -8.90 7.64 0.43
N SER A 86 -8.49 8.90 0.47
CA SER A 86 -8.57 9.84 -0.65
C SER A 86 -7.18 10.24 -1.14
N TRP A 87 -7.08 10.93 -2.28
CA TRP A 87 -5.79 11.46 -2.75
C TRP A 87 -5.18 12.40 -1.71
N ALA A 88 -5.96 13.30 -1.10
CA ALA A 88 -5.45 14.18 -0.06
C ALA A 88 -4.86 13.41 1.13
N GLU A 89 -5.44 12.25 1.49
CA GLU A 89 -4.89 11.40 2.54
C GLU A 89 -3.58 10.73 2.12
N ILE A 90 -3.50 10.23 0.88
CA ILE A 90 -2.25 9.67 0.33
C ILE A 90 -1.13 10.73 0.32
N GLU A 91 -1.42 11.94 -0.16
CA GLU A 91 -0.44 13.05 -0.19
C GLU A 91 0.08 13.38 1.21
N LYS A 92 -0.83 13.51 2.20
CA LYS A 92 -0.44 13.77 3.59
C LYS A 92 0.42 12.65 4.15
N GLY A 93 0.02 11.39 3.97
CA GLY A 93 0.77 10.24 4.47
C GLY A 93 2.17 10.17 3.86
N VAL A 94 2.29 10.40 2.54
CA VAL A 94 3.58 10.43 1.85
C VAL A 94 4.45 11.60 2.34
N ALA A 95 3.87 12.78 2.51
CA ALA A 95 4.59 13.95 3.03
C ALA A 95 5.10 13.70 4.46
N GLU A 96 4.29 13.09 5.33
CA GLU A 96 4.69 12.72 6.69
C GLU A 96 5.82 11.70 6.70
N TRP A 97 5.68 10.62 5.93
CA TRP A 97 6.71 9.60 5.79
C TRP A 97 8.03 10.17 5.26
N ARG A 98 7.99 11.08 4.27
CA ARG A 98 9.18 11.77 3.75
C ARG A 98 9.84 12.63 4.82
N LYS A 99 9.05 13.40 5.57
CA LYS A 99 9.53 14.27 6.65
C LYS A 99 10.25 13.46 7.74
N ARG A 100 9.70 12.33 8.18
CA ARG A 100 10.31 11.45 9.19
C ARG A 100 11.67 10.89 8.76
N ARG A 101 11.96 10.91 7.45
CA ARG A 101 13.17 10.37 6.84
C ARG A 101 14.16 11.44 6.37
N GLY A 102 13.89 12.71 6.66
CA GLY A 102 14.74 13.82 6.23
C GLY A 102 14.71 14.06 4.72
N TYR A 103 13.72 13.51 3.99
CA TYR A 103 13.49 13.87 2.60
C TYR A 103 12.80 15.23 2.54
N THR A 104 13.58 16.29 2.66
CA THR A 104 13.16 17.66 2.35
C THR A 104 13.14 17.81 0.83
N GLY A 105 11.96 18.10 0.28
CA GLY A 105 11.80 18.57 -1.10
C GLY A 105 12.17 20.04 -1.22
#